data_AF-A0A1V3SB17-F1
#
_entry.id   AF-A0A1V3SB17-F1
#
_cell.length_a   1.000
_cell.length_b   1.000
_cell.length_c   1.000
_cell.angle_alpha   90.00
_cell.angle_beta   90.00
_cell.angle_gamma   90.00
#
_symmetry.space_group_name_H-M   'P 1'
#
loop_
_entity.id
_entity.type
_entity.pdbx_description
1 polymer ?
#
loop_
_entity_poly.entity_id
_entity_poly.type
_entity_poly.pdbx_seq_one_letter_code
_entity_poly.pdbx_strand_id
1 'polypeptide(L)'
;MAAKKKQTSESSSSEATVWTNVSKNPVILGDGSTVGAGEQTTPEQADFAEGSLWEEHGILVSGAPALMDDGADQIAALSAEVETLRAQLATFGSEKEALLAQVEELKKQIPPKE
;
A
#
# COMPACT_ATOMS: atom_id res chain seq x y z
N MET A 1 32.76 55.47 16.71
CA MET A 1 32.04 54.88 15.57
C MET A 1 32.77 53.61 15.14
N ALA A 2 32.40 52.45 15.66
CA ALA A 2 33.02 51.17 15.29
C ALA A 2 31.90 50.20 14.89
N ALA A 3 31.90 49.83 13.61
CA ALA A 3 30.95 48.93 12.99
C ALA A 3 31.10 47.52 13.58
N LYS A 4 30.01 46.96 14.11
CA LYS A 4 29.93 45.53 14.45
C LYS A 4 28.95 44.88 13.49
N LYS A 5 29.51 44.23 12.47
CA LYS A 5 28.85 43.31 11.54
C LYS A 5 27.91 42.41 12.35
N LYS A 6 26.61 42.49 12.06
CA LYS A 6 25.61 41.55 12.56
C LYS A 6 25.82 40.28 11.75
N GLN A 7 26.55 39.36 12.37
CA GLN A 7 26.85 38.03 11.88
C GLN A 7 25.50 37.32 11.67
N THR A 8 25.21 37.02 10.40
CA THR A 8 24.22 36.04 9.98
C THR A 8 24.53 34.76 10.74
N SER A 9 23.68 34.39 11.68
CA SER A 9 23.74 33.08 12.32
C SER A 9 23.30 32.06 11.27
N GLU A 10 24.29 31.55 10.54
CA GLU A 10 24.29 30.18 10.04
C GLU A 10 24.09 29.27 11.27
N SER A 11 22.84 29.00 11.61
CA SER A 11 22.53 27.85 12.44
C SER A 11 22.64 26.65 11.52
N SER A 12 23.83 26.06 11.58
CA SER A 12 24.13 24.65 11.34
C SER A 12 22.92 23.85 10.87
N SER A 13 22.96 23.42 9.61
CA SER A 13 22.08 22.39 9.09
C SER A 13 22.34 21.11 9.89
N SER A 14 21.71 21.00 11.05
CA SER A 14 21.54 19.73 11.74
C SER A 14 20.94 18.80 10.71
N GLU A 15 21.63 17.70 10.44
CA GLU A 15 21.12 16.60 9.64
C GLU A 15 19.77 16.22 10.26
N ALA A 16 18.68 16.75 9.71
CA ALA A 16 17.36 16.59 10.29
C ALA A 16 17.09 15.10 10.21
N THR A 17 17.12 14.43 11.36
CA THR A 17 16.77 13.02 11.42
C THR A 17 15.35 12.95 10.87
N VAL A 18 15.13 12.09 9.88
CA VAL A 18 13.79 11.85 9.35
C VAL A 18 13.34 10.52 9.94
N TRP A 19 12.11 10.48 10.44
CA TRP A 19 11.53 9.26 11.01
C TRP A 19 10.44 8.74 10.10
N THR A 20 10.27 7.42 10.04
CA THR A 20 9.23 6.78 9.23
C THR A 20 8.33 5.90 10.09
N ASN A 21 7.03 5.97 9.85
CA ASN A 21 6.06 5.02 10.40
C ASN A 21 6.23 3.63 9.78
N VAL A 22 6.69 2.66 10.57
CA VAL A 22 6.89 1.27 10.13
C VAL A 22 5.67 0.38 10.38
N SER A 23 4.60 0.93 10.95
CA SER A 23 3.37 0.18 11.21
C SER A 23 2.40 0.22 10.03
N LYS A 24 1.45 -0.73 10.04
CA LYS A 24 0.36 -0.80 9.05
C LYS A 24 -0.77 0.21 9.31
N ASN A 25 -0.72 0.93 10.43
CA ASN A 25 -1.77 1.85 10.87
C ASN A 25 -1.22 3.27 10.95
N PRO A 26 -2.07 4.31 10.80
CA PRO A 26 -1.65 5.68 11.04
C PRO A 26 -1.29 5.89 12.51
N VAL A 27 -0.23 6.65 12.76
CA VAL A 27 0.19 7.07 14.09
C VAL A 27 -0.35 8.46 14.36
N ILE A 28 -0.95 8.68 15.53
CA ILE A 28 -1.38 10.00 15.98
C ILE A 28 -0.27 10.60 16.86
N LEU A 29 0.15 11.82 16.55
CA LEU A 29 1.18 12.56 17.29
C LEU A 29 0.55 13.41 18.41
N GLY A 30 1.39 13.96 19.29
CA GLY A 30 0.94 14.75 20.44
C GLY A 30 0.17 16.02 20.10
N ASP A 31 0.35 16.57 18.89
CA ASP A 31 -0.39 17.71 18.35
C ASP A 31 -1.73 17.33 17.70
N GLY A 32 -2.05 16.04 17.64
CA GLY A 32 -3.24 15.50 16.97
C GLY A 32 -3.08 15.29 15.46
N SER A 33 -1.92 15.59 14.89
CA SER A 33 -1.60 15.24 13.50
C SER A 33 -1.37 13.75 13.33
N THR A 34 -1.42 13.26 12.09
CA THR A 34 -1.32 11.83 11.78
C THR A 34 -0.22 11.55 10.78
N VAL A 35 0.55 10.49 11.00
CA VAL A 35 1.56 9.97 10.07
C VAL A 35 1.05 8.64 9.51
N GLY A 36 0.79 8.58 8.21
CA GLY A 36 0.32 7.38 7.52
C GLY A 36 1.33 6.23 7.58
N ALA A 37 0.88 5.02 7.25
CA ALA A 37 1.76 3.85 7.17
C ALA A 37 2.84 4.08 6.09
N GLY A 38 4.12 3.92 6.45
CA GLY A 38 5.24 4.17 5.55
C GLY A 38 5.55 5.66 5.28
N GLU A 39 4.80 6.60 5.87
CA GLU A 39 5.07 8.02 5.71
C GLU A 39 6.20 8.51 6.62
N GLN A 40 6.90 9.54 6.13
CA GLN A 40 7.93 10.25 6.88
C GLN A 40 7.34 11.41 7.68
N THR A 41 7.90 11.64 8.87
CA THR A 41 7.62 12.84 9.66
C THR A 41 8.43 14.03 9.13
N THR A 42 7.85 15.23 9.16
CA THR A 42 8.65 16.46 9.09
C THR A 42 9.45 16.67 10.38
N PRO A 43 10.49 17.52 10.38
CA PRO A 43 11.23 17.85 11.60
C PRO A 43 10.34 18.40 12.71
N GLU A 44 9.33 19.20 12.35
CA GLU A 44 8.37 19.75 13.30
C GLU A 44 7.45 18.66 13.89
N GLN A 45 7.09 17.65 13.09
CA GLN A 45 6.30 16.51 13.56
C GLN A 45 7.07 15.60 14.50
N ALA A 46 8.39 15.50 14.35
CA ALA A 46 9.21 14.70 15.23
C ALA A 46 9.25 15.23 16.67
N ASP A 47 9.18 16.55 16.84
CA ASP A 47 9.08 17.18 18.17
C ASP A 47 7.77 16.78 18.88
N PHE A 48 6.71 16.45 18.14
CA PHE A 48 5.43 15.97 18.68
C PHE A 48 5.38 14.45 18.87
N ALA A 49 6.45 13.73 18.58
CA ALA A 49 6.53 12.30 18.84
C ALA A 49 6.82 12.00 20.33
N GLU A 50 7.34 12.97 21.10
CA GLU A 50 7.60 12.84 22.54
C GLU A 50 6.31 12.45 23.30
N GLY A 51 6.35 11.36 24.06
CA GLY A 51 5.17 10.80 24.74
C GLY A 51 4.16 10.06 23.84
N SER A 52 4.43 9.93 22.53
CA SER A 52 3.69 9.01 21.65
C SER A 52 4.19 7.57 21.83
N LEU A 53 3.45 6.60 21.30
CA LEU A 53 3.84 5.17 21.23
C LEU A 53 5.19 4.93 20.50
N TRP A 54 5.75 6.00 19.91
CA TRP A 54 7.09 6.10 19.37
C TRP A 54 8.20 5.64 20.33
N GLU A 55 8.31 6.26 21.52
CA GLU A 55 9.42 5.98 22.46
C GLU A 55 9.38 4.54 22.98
N GLU A 56 8.17 4.02 23.20
CA GLU A 56 7.97 2.75 23.89
C GLU A 56 7.95 1.55 22.93
N HIS A 57 7.50 1.73 21.69
CA HIS A 57 7.21 0.61 20.79
C HIS A 57 7.89 0.67 19.41
N GLY A 58 8.71 1.68 19.13
CA GLY A 58 9.49 1.74 17.88
C GLY A 58 8.62 1.87 16.62
N ILE A 59 7.46 2.53 16.75
CA ILE A 59 6.49 2.67 15.66
C ILE A 59 6.96 3.69 14.59
N LEU A 60 7.72 4.70 15.02
CA LEU A 60 8.41 5.66 14.15
C LEU A 60 9.93 5.46 14.30
N VAL A 61 10.60 4.90 13.30
CA VAL A 61 12.05 4.61 13.38
C VAL A 61 12.83 5.65 12.59
N SER A 62 13.99 6.09 13.11
CA SER A 62 14.89 6.99 12.39
C SER A 62 15.42 6.31 11.14
N GLY A 63 15.30 7.00 10.01
CA GLY A 63 15.70 6.48 8.71
C GLY A 63 14.66 6.74 7.62
N ALA A 64 15.11 6.58 6.38
CA ALA A 64 14.22 6.59 5.22
C ALA A 64 13.19 5.45 5.33
N PRO A 65 12.00 5.61 4.73
CA PRO A 65 11.01 4.56 4.71
C PRO A 65 11.65 3.30 4.17
N ALA A 66 11.56 2.22 4.95
CA ALA A 66 11.62 0.91 4.36
C ALA A 66 10.35 0.79 3.52
N LEU A 67 10.40 1.27 2.27
CA LEU A 67 9.54 0.72 1.23
C LEU A 67 9.81 -0.78 1.28
N MET A 68 8.92 -1.53 1.93
CA MET A 68 8.89 -2.95 1.66
C MET A 68 8.66 -3.03 0.17
N ASP A 69 9.61 -3.61 -0.56
CA ASP A 69 9.56 -3.83 -2.00
C ASP A 69 8.52 -4.93 -2.32
N ASP A 70 7.36 -4.86 -1.66
CA ASP A 70 6.26 -5.80 -1.74
C ASP A 70 5.38 -5.53 -2.96
N GLY A 71 5.56 -4.38 -3.63
CA GLY A 71 4.87 -4.05 -4.86
C GLY A 71 5.16 -5.07 -5.97
N ALA A 72 6.42 -5.51 -6.11
CA ALA A 72 6.79 -6.51 -7.11
C ALA A 72 6.14 -7.87 -6.83
N ASP A 73 6.14 -8.30 -5.57
CA ASP A 73 5.53 -9.56 -5.14
C ASP A 73 3.99 -9.52 -5.25
N GLN A 74 3.37 -8.39 -4.88
CA GLN A 74 1.93 -8.17 -5.06
C GLN A 74 1.54 -8.16 -6.54
N ILE A 75 2.33 -7.50 -7.40
CA ILE A 75 2.11 -7.50 -8.85
C ILE A 75 2.23 -8.92 -9.41
N ALA A 76 3.21 -9.70 -8.96
CA ALA A 76 3.39 -11.09 -9.38
C ALA A 76 2.21 -11.97 -8.95
N ALA A 77 1.76 -11.83 -7.71
CA ALA A 77 0.60 -12.56 -7.17
C ALA A 77 -0.69 -12.22 -7.93
N LEU A 78 -0.97 -10.93 -8.12
CA LEU A 78 -2.13 -10.45 -8.89
C LEU A 78 -2.09 -10.92 -10.35
N SER A 79 -0.90 -10.93 -10.97
CA SER A 79 -0.75 -11.41 -12.35
C SER A 79 -1.04 -12.91 -12.47
N ALA A 80 -0.55 -13.73 -11.54
CA ALA A 80 -0.83 -15.16 -11.51
C ALA A 80 -2.33 -15.46 -11.28
N GLU A 81 -2.99 -14.68 -10.43
CA GLU A 81 -4.44 -14.78 -10.21
C GLU A 81 -5.23 -14.44 -11.48
N VAL A 82 -4.84 -13.39 -12.20
CA VAL A 82 -5.47 -13.00 -13.48
C VAL A 82 -5.31 -14.11 -14.54
N GLU A 83 -4.15 -14.75 -14.64
CA GLU A 83 -3.95 -15.87 -15.56
C GLU A 83 -4.84 -17.07 -15.21
N THR A 84 -4.94 -17.38 -13.92
CA THR A 84 -5.80 -18.47 -13.42
C THR A 84 -7.27 -18.21 -13.75
N LEU A 85 -7.76 -17.00 -13.49
CA LEU A 85 -9.14 -16.61 -13.79
C LEU A 85 -9.44 -16.65 -15.29
N ARG A 86 -8.50 -16.25 -16.14
CA ARG A 86 -8.64 -16.36 -17.61
C ARG A 86 -8.75 -17.80 -18.07
N ALA A 87 -7.93 -18.70 -17.52
CA ALA A 87 -7.99 -20.12 -17.84
C ALA A 87 -9.35 -20.72 -17.44
N GLN A 88 -9.83 -20.43 -16.22
CA GLN A 88 -11.14 -20.87 -15.75
C GLN A 88 -12.28 -20.36 -16.64
N LEU A 89 -12.23 -19.09 -17.06
CA LEU A 89 -13.23 -18.51 -17.95
C LEU A 89 -13.30 -19.22 -19.30
N ALA A 90 -12.14 -19.59 -19.86
CA ALA A 90 -12.07 -20.34 -21.11
C ALA A 90 -12.68 -21.74 -20.95
N THR A 91 -12.34 -22.45 -19.88
CA THR A 91 -12.89 -23.78 -19.57
C THR A 91 -14.42 -23.73 -19.42
N PHE A 92 -14.93 -22.81 -18.58
CA PHE A 92 -16.38 -22.66 -18.40
C PHE A 92 -17.09 -22.24 -19.69
N GLY A 93 -16.44 -21.43 -20.53
CA GLY A 93 -16.95 -21.09 -21.87
C GLY A 93 -17.15 -22.32 -22.75
N SER A 94 -16.13 -23.18 -22.85
CA SER A 94 -16.21 -24.42 -23.63
C SER A 94 -17.21 -25.42 -23.06
N GLU A 95 -17.29 -25.58 -21.74
CA GLU A 95 -18.28 -26.45 -21.10
C GLU A 95 -19.70 -25.97 -21.38
N LYS A 96 -19.96 -24.66 -21.33
CA LYS A 96 -21.25 -24.06 -21.67
C LYS A 96 -21.64 -24.37 -23.12
N GLU A 97 -20.72 -24.21 -24.07
CA GLU A 97 -20.99 -24.50 -25.48
C GLU A 97 -21.30 -25.99 -25.71
N ALA A 98 -20.55 -26.88 -25.06
CA ALA A 98 -20.80 -28.31 -25.11
C ALA A 98 -22.18 -28.68 -24.52
N LEU A 99 -22.58 -28.03 -23.42
CA LEU A 99 -23.91 -28.23 -22.83
C LEU A 99 -25.02 -27.75 -23.75
N LEU A 100 -24.85 -26.59 -24.38
CA LEU A 100 -25.82 -26.05 -25.34
C LEU A 100 -26.00 -26.98 -26.54
N ALA A 101 -24.90 -27.53 -27.08
CA ALA A 101 -24.97 -28.49 -28.16
C ALA A 101 -25.73 -29.77 -27.76
N GLN A 102 -25.50 -30.28 -26.54
CA GLN A 102 -26.23 -31.43 -26.01
C GLN A 102 -27.72 -31.14 -25.85
N VAL A 103 -28.08 -29.94 -25.35
CA VAL A 103 -29.48 -29.51 -25.22
C VAL A 103 -30.17 -29.45 -26.59
N GLU A 104 -29.52 -28.88 -27.60
CA GLU A 104 -30.07 -28.82 -28.96
C GLU A 104 -30.25 -30.20 -29.58
N GLU A 105 -29.33 -31.13 -29.32
CA GLU A 105 -29.47 -32.51 -29.79
C GLU A 105 -30.61 -33.24 -29.09
N LEU A 106 -30.74 -33.11 -27.77
CA LEU A 106 -31.84 -33.69 -27.00
C LEU A 106 -33.20 -33.13 -27.43
N LYS A 107 -33.30 -31.84 -27.75
CA LYS A 107 -34.54 -31.24 -28.26
C LYS A 107 -35.05 -31.91 -29.53
N LYS A 108 -34.16 -32.33 -30.44
CA LYS A 108 -34.55 -33.02 -31.69
C LYS A 108 -35.14 -34.40 -31.44
N GLN A 109 -34.83 -35.02 -30.30
CA GLN A 109 -35.32 -36.35 -29.92
C GLN A 109 -36.70 -36.30 -29.26
N ILE A 110 -37.23 -35.11 -28.95
CA ILE A 110 -38.56 -34.95 -28.37
C ILE A 110 -39.59 -34.98 -29.51
N PRO A 111 -40.47 -36.00 -29.56
CA PRO A 111 -41.54 -36.03 -30.56
C PRO A 111 -42.52 -34.86 -30.34
N PRO A 112 -43.12 -34.31 -31.43
CA PRO A 112 -44.13 -33.27 -31.30
C PRO A 112 -45.29 -33.81 -30.46
N LYS A 113 -45.76 -33.01 -29.49
CA LYS A 113 -46.98 -33.32 -28.76
C LYS A 113 -48.16 -33.26 -29.74
N GLU A 114 -48.83 -34.40 -29.91
CA GLU A 114 -50.17 -34.50 -30.53
C GLU A 114 -51.23 -33.75 -29.70
#